data_AF-A0A7S3P462-F1
#
_entry.id   AF-A0A7S3P462-F1
#
_cell.length_a   1.000
_cell.length_b   1.000
_cell.length_c   1.000
_cell.angle_alpha   90.00
_cell.angle_beta   90.00
_cell.angle_gamma   90.00
#
_symmetry.space_group_name_H-M   'P 1'
#
loop_
_entity.id
_entity.type
_entity.pdbx_description
1 polymer ?
#
loop_
_entity_poly.entity_id
_entity_poly.type
_entity_poly.pdbx_seq_one_letter_code
_entity_poly.pdbx_strand_id
1 'polypeptide(L)'
;MSVVKLMSNIIAPQDVDYKGAKTQDDVAVTLHDHTYGITSDPLTQFACIFSALVHDADHPGVPNSQLVKERTQEALVYENRSVAEQNSLDLSWSLLMDDRYTDLRNTICATHDEFDRFRQLTVNLVLATGRIYTPDWLWVDLSKRKN
;
A
#
# COMPACT_ATOMS: atom_id res chain seq x y z
N MET A 1 11.73 9.08 -4.77
CA MET A 1 11.41 10.02 -3.67
C MET A 1 11.56 9.28 -2.36
N SER A 2 12.16 9.87 -1.32
CA SER A 2 12.24 9.23 0.00
C SER A 2 10.87 9.27 0.69
N VAL A 3 10.47 8.16 1.33
CA VAL A 3 9.21 8.03 2.10
C VAL A 3 9.13 9.11 3.19
N VAL A 4 10.25 9.48 3.80
CA VAL A 4 10.32 10.56 4.81
C VAL A 4 9.89 11.90 4.22
N LYS A 5 10.27 12.18 2.97
CA LYS A 5 9.94 13.43 2.28
C LYS A 5 8.50 13.46 1.77
N LEU A 6 7.93 12.29 1.47
CA LEU A 6 6.50 12.15 1.18
C LEU A 6 5.68 12.35 2.46
N MET A 7 6.06 11.67 3.54
CA MET A 7 5.39 11.77 4.83
C MET A 7 5.48 13.18 5.43
N SER A 8 6.60 13.90 5.26
CA SER A 8 6.69 15.29 5.73
C SER A 8 5.70 16.22 5.03
N ASN A 9 5.42 16.02 3.74
CA ASN A 9 4.48 16.83 2.98
C ASN A 9 3.02 16.46 3.26
N ILE A 10 2.78 15.22 3.69
CA ILE A 10 1.47 14.72 4.12
C ILE A 10 1.19 15.20 5.56
N ILE A 11 2.15 15.08 6.48
CA ILE A 11 2.00 15.40 7.91
C ILE A 11 1.96 16.90 8.20
N ALA A 12 2.67 17.72 7.41
CA ALA A 12 2.65 19.16 7.52
C ALA A 12 2.63 19.78 6.11
N PRO A 13 1.45 19.90 5.49
CA PRO A 13 1.35 20.51 4.17
C PRO A 13 1.72 22.00 4.29
N GLN A 14 2.75 22.41 3.54
CA GLN A 14 3.42 23.71 3.70
C GLN A 14 2.53 24.90 3.28
N ASP A 15 1.45 24.62 2.55
CA ASP A 15 0.56 25.61 1.93
C ASP A 15 -0.79 25.78 2.66
N VAL A 16 -0.98 25.18 3.85
CA VAL A 16 -2.24 25.31 4.60
C VAL A 16 -2.25 26.63 5.38
N ASP A 17 -3.20 27.50 5.04
CA ASP A 17 -3.41 28.77 5.75
C ASP A 17 -4.22 28.55 7.04
N TYR A 18 -3.52 28.43 8.17
CA TYR A 18 -4.14 28.23 9.49
C TYR A 18 -4.73 29.51 10.10
N LYS A 19 -4.73 30.66 9.40
CA LYS A 19 -5.15 31.96 9.96
C LYS A 19 -6.60 32.02 10.47
N GLY A 20 -7.44 31.04 10.12
CA GLY A 20 -8.83 30.93 10.61
C GLY A 20 -9.02 30.04 11.84
N ALA A 21 -8.03 29.23 12.23
CA ALA A 21 -8.15 28.27 13.32
C ALA A 21 -7.98 28.95 14.68
N LYS A 22 -8.98 28.83 15.57
CA LYS A 22 -8.97 29.49 16.89
C LYS A 22 -8.50 28.54 17.99
N THR A 23 -8.56 27.24 17.74
CA THR A 23 -8.22 26.18 18.69
C THR A 23 -7.31 25.11 18.04
N GLN A 24 -6.63 24.30 18.86
CA GLN A 24 -5.84 23.15 18.38
C GLN A 24 -6.70 22.12 17.64
N ASP A 25 -7.98 21.97 18.04
CA ASP A 25 -8.93 21.08 17.37
C ASP A 25 -9.28 21.59 15.96
N ASP A 26 -9.44 22.90 15.76
CA ASP A 26 -9.68 23.50 14.43
C ASP A 26 -8.50 23.24 13.49
N VAL A 27 -7.27 23.29 14.01
CA VAL A 27 -6.05 22.96 13.27
C VAL A 27 -6.03 21.49 12.88
N ALA A 28 -6.39 20.59 13.80
CA ALA A 28 -6.44 19.14 13.55
C ALA A 28 -7.52 18.76 12.52
N VAL A 29 -8.69 19.39 12.56
CA VAL A 29 -9.77 19.20 11.57
C VAL A 29 -9.34 19.70 10.19
N THR A 30 -8.75 20.89 10.13
CA THR A 30 -8.24 21.46 8.87
C THR A 30 -7.15 20.55 8.27
N LEU A 31 -6.25 20.02 9.10
CA LEU A 31 -5.21 19.09 8.67
C LEU A 31 -5.77 17.74 8.20
N HIS A 32 -6.82 17.22 8.86
CA HIS A 32 -7.52 16.01 8.45
C HIS A 32 -8.11 16.16 7.04
N ASP A 33 -8.83 17.24 6.78
CA ASP A 33 -9.47 17.51 5.49
C ASP A 33 -8.44 17.72 4.37
N HIS A 34 -7.37 18.47 4.65
CA HIS A 34 -6.31 18.72 3.67
C HIS A 34 -5.46 17.48 3.34
N THR A 35 -5.41 16.50 4.25
CA THR A 35 -4.64 15.27 4.06
C THR A 35 -5.51 14.06 3.69
N TYR A 36 -6.79 14.28 3.37
CA TYR A 36 -7.77 13.22 3.11
C TYR A 36 -7.80 12.15 4.22
N GLY A 37 -7.55 12.54 5.47
CA GLY A 37 -7.50 11.64 6.63
C GLY A 37 -6.27 10.74 6.74
N ILE A 38 -5.30 10.81 5.81
CA ILE A 38 -4.07 9.98 5.84
C ILE A 38 -3.24 10.29 7.10
N THR A 39 -3.21 11.54 7.57
CA THR A 39 -2.50 11.94 8.79
C THR A 39 -3.18 11.54 10.08
N SER A 40 -4.49 11.32 10.04
CA SER A 40 -5.29 11.01 11.22
C SER A 40 -5.46 9.51 11.44
N ASP A 41 -5.08 8.69 10.47
CA ASP A 41 -5.16 7.24 10.54
C ASP A 41 -3.76 6.58 10.54
N PRO A 42 -3.25 6.19 11.72
CA PRO A 42 -1.95 5.52 11.84
C PRO A 42 -1.83 4.25 10.99
N LEU A 43 -2.95 3.54 10.79
CA LEU A 43 -2.98 2.32 9.99
C LEU A 43 -2.68 2.61 8.51
N THR A 44 -3.27 3.67 7.95
CA THR A 44 -2.98 4.10 6.57
C THR A 44 -1.55 4.57 6.39
N GLN A 45 -0.98 5.29 7.37
CA GLN A 45 0.44 5.68 7.32
C GLN A 45 1.35 4.46 7.31
N PHE A 46 1.09 3.52 8.20
CA PHE A 46 1.86 2.28 8.27
C PHE A 46 1.72 1.47 6.96
N ALA A 47 0.51 1.36 6.40
CA ALA A 47 0.29 0.70 5.10
C ALA A 47 1.09 1.37 3.97
N CYS A 48 1.16 2.70 3.93
CA CYS A 48 2.01 3.42 2.98
C CYS A 48 3.50 3.10 3.13
N ILE A 49 4.00 3.09 4.37
CA ILE A 49 5.41 2.77 4.66
C ILE A 49 5.71 1.31 4.30
N PHE A 50 4.84 0.39 4.71
CA PHE A 50 4.98 -1.04 4.43
C PHE A 50 4.95 -1.29 2.92
N SER A 51 3.99 -0.72 2.20
CA SER A 51 3.90 -0.84 0.75
C SER A 51 5.15 -0.32 0.05
N ALA A 52 5.68 0.83 0.49
CA ALA A 52 6.92 1.37 -0.06
C ALA A 52 8.13 0.46 0.19
N LEU A 53 8.17 -0.23 1.34
CA LEU A 53 9.22 -1.19 1.66
C LEU A 53 9.17 -2.43 0.76
N VAL A 54 7.97 -2.91 0.44
CA VAL A 54 7.76 -4.22 -0.20
C VAL A 54 7.50 -4.17 -1.71
N HIS A 55 7.20 -3.00 -2.30
CA HIS A 55 6.67 -2.94 -3.67
C HIS A 55 7.57 -3.59 -4.75
N ASP A 56 8.89 -3.57 -4.57
CA ASP A 56 9.88 -4.17 -5.49
C ASP A 56 10.57 -5.42 -4.90
N ALA A 57 9.97 -6.06 -3.90
CA ALA A 57 10.52 -7.29 -3.31
C ALA A 57 10.63 -8.40 -4.37
N ASP A 58 11.79 -9.05 -4.46
CA ASP A 58 12.06 -10.11 -5.44
C ASP A 58 11.91 -9.66 -6.92
N HIS A 59 12.08 -8.37 -7.19
CA HIS A 59 12.03 -7.86 -8.57
C HIS A 59 13.27 -8.33 -9.38
N PRO A 60 13.10 -9.04 -10.51
CA PRO A 60 14.19 -9.68 -11.27
C PRO A 60 15.04 -8.71 -12.11
N GLY A 61 14.77 -7.41 -12.03
CA GLY A 61 15.47 -6.35 -12.77
C GLY A 61 15.10 -6.25 -14.25
N VAL A 62 14.09 -7.00 -14.71
CA VAL A 62 13.55 -6.95 -16.06
C VAL A 62 12.12 -6.40 -16.06
N PRO A 63 11.66 -5.71 -17.11
CA PRO A 63 10.31 -5.15 -17.15
C PRO A 63 9.24 -6.26 -17.28
N ASN A 64 8.02 -5.99 -16.82
CA ASN A 64 6.87 -6.90 -16.94
C ASN A 64 6.65 -7.44 -18.37
N SER A 65 6.91 -6.63 -19.41
CA SER A 65 6.79 -7.06 -20.80
C SER A 65 7.78 -8.17 -21.19
N GLN A 66 8.93 -8.24 -20.53
CA GLN A 66 9.91 -9.31 -20.70
C GLN A 66 9.49 -10.56 -19.94
N LEU A 67 8.99 -10.43 -18.70
CA LEU A 67 8.47 -11.56 -17.91
C LEU A 67 7.32 -12.29 -18.62
N VAL A 68 6.41 -11.54 -19.23
CA VAL A 68 5.31 -12.08 -20.04
C VAL A 68 5.82 -12.81 -21.28
N LYS A 69 6.84 -12.28 -21.96
CA LYS A 69 7.44 -12.90 -23.14
C LYS A 69 8.18 -14.19 -22.81
N GLU A 70 8.88 -14.20 -21.68
CA GLU A 70 9.64 -15.35 -21.18
C GLU A 70 8.73 -16.42 -20.55
N ARG A 71 7.43 -16.14 -20.43
CA ARG A 71 6.42 -17.04 -19.82
C ARG A 71 6.88 -17.53 -18.46
N THR A 72 7.39 -16.61 -17.64
CA THR A 72 7.80 -16.97 -16.28
C THR A 72 6.59 -17.52 -15.51
N GLN A 73 6.84 -18.33 -14.49
CA GLN A 73 5.75 -19.00 -13.75
C GLN A 73 4.80 -17.96 -13.12
N GLU A 74 5.33 -16.83 -12.71
CA GLU A 74 4.61 -15.67 -12.16
C GLU A 74 3.71 -15.04 -13.23
N ALA A 75 4.16 -14.93 -14.49
CA ALA A 75 3.35 -14.38 -15.57
C ALA A 75 2.11 -15.24 -15.89
N LEU A 76 2.24 -16.56 -15.74
CA LEU A 76 1.11 -17.50 -15.88
C LEU A 76 0.14 -17.41 -14.69
N VAL A 77 0.65 -17.27 -13.47
CA VAL A 77 -0.16 -17.15 -12.25
C VAL A 77 -0.95 -15.84 -12.22
N TYR A 78 -0.34 -14.74 -12.66
CA TYR A 78 -0.93 -13.39 -12.60
C TYR A 78 -1.58 -12.93 -13.90
N GLU A 79 -1.85 -13.84 -14.84
CA GLU A 79 -2.50 -13.57 -16.12
C GLU A 79 -1.86 -12.40 -16.90
N ASN A 80 -0.53 -12.28 -16.83
CA ASN A 80 0.27 -11.22 -17.46
C ASN A 80 -0.04 -9.78 -16.98
N ARG A 81 -0.73 -9.59 -15.84
CA ARG A 81 -1.04 -8.26 -15.28
C ARG A 81 -0.19 -7.99 -14.06
N SER A 82 0.53 -6.85 -14.06
CA SER A 82 1.35 -6.38 -12.93
C SER A 82 2.13 -7.52 -12.24
N VAL A 83 2.85 -8.31 -13.04
CA VAL A 83 3.43 -9.60 -12.64
C VAL A 83 4.44 -9.42 -11.51
N ALA A 84 5.36 -8.46 -11.67
CA ALA A 84 6.36 -8.18 -10.66
C ALA A 84 5.73 -7.66 -9.36
N GLU A 85 4.77 -6.74 -9.47
CA GLU A 85 4.16 -6.10 -8.30
C GLU A 85 3.25 -7.06 -7.52
N GLN A 86 2.57 -7.98 -8.20
CA GLN A 86 1.82 -9.04 -7.55
C GLN A 86 2.72 -10.06 -6.86
N ASN A 87 3.85 -10.44 -7.48
CA ASN A 87 4.84 -11.31 -6.86
C ASN A 87 5.41 -10.68 -5.57
N SER A 88 5.83 -9.42 -5.64
CA SER A 88 6.32 -8.64 -4.50
C SER A 88 5.33 -8.65 -3.33
N LEU A 89 4.04 -8.43 -3.64
CA LEU A 89 2.96 -8.40 -2.67
C LEU A 89 2.73 -9.77 -2.04
N ASP A 90 2.57 -10.82 -2.83
CA ASP A 90 2.27 -12.17 -2.33
C ASP A 90 3.44 -12.72 -1.50
N LEU A 91 4.68 -12.51 -1.96
CA LEU A 91 5.87 -12.89 -1.20
C LEU A 91 5.91 -12.20 0.15
N SER A 92 5.77 -10.88 0.16
CA SER A 92 5.86 -10.09 1.40
C SER A 92 4.69 -10.34 2.34
N TRP A 93 3.50 -10.58 1.80
CA TRP A 93 2.32 -10.94 2.58
C TRP A 93 2.47 -12.33 3.21
N SER A 94 2.97 -13.31 2.45
CA SER A 94 3.23 -14.66 2.97
C SER A 94 4.26 -14.64 4.10
N LEU A 95 5.32 -13.84 3.98
CA LEU A 95 6.29 -13.61 5.03
C LEU A 95 5.66 -12.98 6.27
N LEU A 96 4.79 -11.98 6.09
CA LEU A 96 4.08 -11.33 7.19
C LEU A 96 3.12 -12.29 7.90
N MET A 97 2.57 -13.31 7.23
CA MET A 97 1.68 -14.32 7.84
C MET A 97 2.40 -15.40 8.64
N ASP A 98 3.73 -15.50 8.54
CA ASP A 98 4.53 -16.45 9.33
C ASP A 98 4.31 -16.23 10.85
N ASP A 99 4.25 -17.31 11.62
CA ASP A 99 4.00 -17.31 13.06
C ASP A 99 4.98 -16.40 13.82
N ARG A 100 6.21 -16.22 13.31
CA ARG A 100 7.23 -15.34 13.87
C ARG A 100 6.81 -13.87 13.93
N TYR A 101 5.85 -13.43 13.11
CA TYR A 101 5.36 -12.06 13.07
C TYR A 101 3.98 -11.90 13.74
N THR A 102 3.51 -12.90 14.48
CA THR A 102 2.20 -12.83 15.17
C THR A 102 2.08 -11.62 16.09
N ASP A 103 3.12 -11.35 16.88
CA ASP A 103 3.13 -10.19 17.79
C ASP A 103 3.10 -8.86 17.03
N LEU A 104 3.77 -8.79 15.88
CA LEU A 104 3.76 -7.63 15.00
C LEU A 104 2.37 -7.41 14.40
N ARG A 105 1.72 -8.47 13.90
CA ARG A 105 0.34 -8.39 13.36
C ARG A 105 -0.66 -7.92 14.41
N ASN A 106 -0.57 -8.46 15.63
CA ASN A 106 -1.42 -8.06 16.75
C ASN A 106 -1.18 -6.61 17.20
N THR A 107 0.03 -6.08 16.99
CA THR A 107 0.36 -4.69 17.32
C THR A 107 -0.16 -3.71 16.25
N ILE A 108 -0.15 -4.12 14.97
CA ILE A 108 -0.60 -3.29 13.85
C ILE A 108 -2.13 -3.30 13.75
N CYS A 109 -2.75 -4.47 13.94
CA CYS A 109 -4.19 -4.67 13.79
C CYS A 109 -4.73 -5.24 15.10
N ALA A 110 -5.48 -4.44 15.85
CA ALA A 110 -6.11 -4.89 17.09
C ALA A 110 -7.39 -5.68 16.80
N THR A 111 -8.02 -5.41 15.66
CA THR A 111 -9.27 -6.05 15.22
C THR A 111 -9.12 -6.72 13.85
N HIS A 112 -10.02 -7.66 13.56
CA HIS A 112 -10.09 -8.31 12.25
C HIS A 112 -10.43 -7.31 11.14
N ASP A 113 -11.30 -6.34 11.42
CA ASP A 113 -11.67 -5.29 10.47
C ASP A 113 -10.48 -4.40 10.08
N GLU A 114 -9.60 -4.07 11.04
CA GLU A 114 -8.35 -3.35 10.76
C GLU A 114 -7.38 -4.19 9.93
N PHE A 115 -7.34 -5.50 10.16
CA PHE A 115 -6.50 -6.41 9.38
C PHE A 115 -6.96 -6.46 7.91
N ASP A 116 -8.26 -6.61 7.67
CA ASP A 116 -8.82 -6.60 6.33
C ASP A 116 -8.62 -5.26 5.63
N ARG A 117 -8.80 -4.16 6.38
CA ARG A 117 -8.53 -2.80 5.90
C ARG A 117 -7.05 -2.61 5.55
N PHE A 118 -6.13 -3.06 6.40
CA PHE A 118 -4.69 -3.01 6.17
C PHE A 118 -4.30 -3.78 4.91
N ARG A 119 -4.88 -4.98 4.73
CA ARG A 119 -4.68 -5.79 3.53
C ARG A 119 -5.16 -5.05 2.28
N GLN A 120 -6.37 -4.49 2.32
CA GLN A 120 -6.94 -3.77 1.18
C GLN A 120 -6.10 -2.55 0.81
N LEU A 121 -5.65 -1.77 1.80
CA LEU A 121 -4.77 -0.62 1.59
C LEU A 121 -3.43 -1.04 0.96
N THR A 122 -2.79 -2.07 1.51
CA THR A 122 -1.49 -2.56 1.03
C THR A 122 -1.58 -3.08 -0.41
N VAL A 123 -2.63 -3.85 -0.72
CA VAL A 123 -2.86 -4.35 -2.09
C VAL A 123 -3.02 -3.18 -3.06
N ASN A 124 -3.88 -2.20 -2.73
CA ASN A 124 -4.13 -1.05 -3.60
C ASN A 124 -2.87 -0.22 -3.82
N LEU A 125 -2.07 0.01 -2.77
CA LEU A 125 -0.86 0.81 -2.83
C LEU A 125 0.25 0.13 -3.65
N VAL A 126 0.49 -1.17 -3.45
CA VAL A 126 1.51 -1.92 -4.21
C VAL A 126 1.09 -2.09 -5.67
N LEU A 127 -0.19 -2.36 -5.95
CA LEU A 127 -0.64 -2.45 -7.34
C LEU A 127 -0.59 -1.10 -8.07
N ALA A 128 -0.74 0.01 -7.34
CA ALA A 128 -0.61 1.35 -7.91
C ALA A 128 0.83 1.72 -8.32
N THR A 129 1.87 1.06 -7.76
CA THR A 129 3.26 1.28 -8.21
C THR A 129 3.54 0.61 -9.55
N GLY A 130 2.81 -0.47 -9.86
CA GLY A 130 2.91 -1.14 -11.15
C GLY A 130 2.33 -0.29 -12.26
N ARG A 131 3.12 0.02 -13.28
CA ARG A 131 2.66 0.81 -14.43
C ARG A 131 1.45 0.13 -15.07
N ILE A 132 0.29 0.75 -14.83
CA ILE A 132 -1.00 0.37 -15.37
C ILE A 132 -0.95 0.38 -16.90
N TYR A 133 -1.09 -0.80 -17.50
CA TYR A 133 -1.64 -0.97 -18.85
C TYR A 133 -2.84 -1.91 -18.79
N THR A 134 -3.83 -1.60 -17.94
CA THR A 134 -5.19 -2.12 -18.11
C THR A 134 -6.21 -1.06 -17.69
N PRO A 135 -7.18 -0.67 -18.55
CA PRO A 135 -8.21 0.33 -18.23
C PRO A 135 -9.18 -0.08 -17.11
N ASP A 136 -9.15 -1.33 -16.65
CA ASP A 136 -10.11 -1.87 -15.70
C ASP A 136 -9.51 -1.95 -14.30
N TRP A 137 -9.73 -0.89 -13.53
CA TRP A 137 -9.37 -0.78 -12.10
C TRP A 137 -10.35 -1.56 -11.20
N LEU A 138 -11.38 -2.18 -11.79
CA LEU A 138 -12.55 -2.64 -11.05
C LEU A 138 -12.56 -4.13 -10.67
N TRP A 139 -11.59 -4.94 -11.10
CA TRP A 139 -11.69 -6.40 -10.92
C TRP A 139 -10.35 -7.08 -10.61
N VAL A 140 -9.62 -6.59 -9.60
CA VAL A 140 -8.84 -7.52 -8.79
C VAL A 140 -9.84 -8.18 -7.85
N ASP A 141 -10.43 -9.27 -8.33
CA ASP A 141 -11.37 -10.09 -7.57
C ASP A 141 -10.62 -10.74 -6.39
N LEU A 142 -10.57 -10.01 -5.26
CA LEU A 142 -9.96 -10.45 -4.01
C LEU A 142 -10.61 -11.74 -3.47
N SER A 143 -11.78 -12.14 -3.99
CA SER A 143 -12.48 -13.37 -3.60
C SER A 143 -11.86 -14.66 -4.15
N LYS A 144 -10.97 -14.56 -5.13
CA LYS A 144 -10.24 -15.72 -5.70
C LYS A 144 -8.86 -15.95 -5.11
N ARG A 145 -8.39 -15.07 -4.22
CA ARG A 145 -7.08 -15.23 -3.57
C ARG A 145 -7.26 -16.22 -2.43
N LYS A 146 -6.82 -17.47 -2.67
CA LYS A 146 -6.91 -18.62 -1.77
C LYS A 146 -6.50 -18.26 -0.34
N ASN A 147 -7.27 -18.81 0.60
CA ASN A 147 -7.02 -18.96 2.03
C ASN A 147 -5.55 -19.16 2.39
#